data_AF-A0A2N1R545-F1
#
_entry.id   AF-A0A2N1R545-F1
#
_cell.length_a   1.000
_cell.length_b   1.000
_cell.length_c   1.000
_cell.angle_alpha   90.00
_cell.angle_beta   90.00
_cell.angle_gamma   90.00
#
_symmetry.space_group_name_H-M   'P 1'
#
loop_
_entity.id
_entity.type
_entity.pdbx_description
1 polymer ?
#
loop_
_entity_poly.entity_id
_entity_poly.type
_entity_poly.pdbx_seq_one_letter_code
_entity_poly.pdbx_strand_id
1 'polypeptide(L)'
;SLPVTLVPNAPFLVFQAPAGTFVSIDGVAVHQSEMSGLAVEPGEHTLAFRIGDYSMTRKVMALRGKTYQVVLSVELNIVTTP
;
A
#
# COMPACT_ATOMS: atom_id res chain seq x y z
N SER A 1 40.58 6.12 0.14
CA SER A 1 39.26 5.48 0.28
C SER A 1 38.22 6.43 -0.30
N LEU A 2 37.36 5.96 -1.21
CA LEU A 2 36.22 6.75 -1.68
C LEU A 2 35.15 6.75 -0.58
N PRO A 3 34.53 7.89 -0.25
CA PRO A 3 33.41 7.91 0.68
C PRO A 3 32.21 7.18 0.05
N VAL A 4 31.72 6.14 0.72
CA VAL A 4 30.44 5.50 0.39
C VAL A 4 29.36 6.25 1.14
N THR A 5 28.52 6.99 0.42
CA THR A 5 27.32 7.59 0.99
C THR A 5 26.23 6.52 1.04
N LEU A 6 25.89 6.06 2.25
CA LEU A 6 24.74 5.18 2.45
C LEU A 6 23.46 5.99 2.23
N VAL A 7 22.78 5.77 1.09
CA VAL A 7 21.44 6.31 0.87
C VAL A 7 20.49 5.61 1.85
N PRO A 8 19.67 6.34 2.62
CA PRO A 8 18.66 5.73 3.46
C PRO A 8 17.78 4.81 2.62
N ASN A 9 17.76 3.52 2.96
CA ASN A 9 16.91 2.56 2.27
C ASN A 9 15.47 2.77 2.74
N ALA A 10 14.76 3.66 2.05
CA ALA A 10 13.35 3.96 2.34
C ALA A 10 12.53 2.66 2.29
N PRO A 11 11.57 2.46 3.20
CA PRO A 11 10.55 1.45 3.01
C PRO A 11 9.76 1.72 1.72
N PHE A 12 9.32 0.64 1.06
CA PHE A 12 8.46 0.71 -0.10
C PHE A 12 7.14 -0.01 0.14
N LEU A 13 6.05 0.58 -0.35
CA LEU A 13 4.75 -0.07 -0.46
C LEU A 13 4.46 -0.37 -1.93
N VAL A 14 4.09 -1.61 -2.22
CA VAL A 14 3.67 -2.06 -3.55
C VAL A 14 2.22 -2.50 -3.44
N PHE A 15 1.35 -1.88 -4.24
CA PHE A 15 -0.09 -2.05 -4.16
C PHE A 15 -0.60 -2.99 -5.24
N GLN A 16 -1.42 -3.96 -4.83
CA GLN A 16 -2.19 -4.82 -5.72
C GLN A 16 -3.66 -4.70 -5.31
N ALA A 17 -4.46 -4.09 -6.17
CA ALA A 17 -5.88 -3.85 -5.91
C ALA A 17 -6.69 -3.95 -7.21
N PRO A 18 -8.01 -4.22 -7.14
CA PRO A 18 -8.85 -4.20 -8.32
C PRO A 18 -8.89 -2.81 -8.95
N ALA A 19 -9.14 -2.77 -10.26
CA ALA A 19 -9.29 -1.52 -11.01
C ALA A 19 -10.37 -0.62 -10.38
N GLY A 20 -10.10 0.70 -10.37
CA GLY A 20 -11.00 1.69 -9.78
C GLY A 20 -10.88 1.83 -8.26
N THR A 21 -9.95 1.12 -7.61
CA THR A 21 -9.65 1.32 -6.19
C THR A 21 -8.97 2.67 -5.98
N PHE A 22 -9.54 3.51 -5.12
CA PHE A 22 -8.86 4.67 -4.56
C PHE A 22 -7.96 4.22 -3.40
N VAL A 23 -6.71 4.68 -3.39
CA VAL A 23 -5.74 4.42 -2.32
C VAL A 23 -5.24 5.76 -1.77
N SER A 24 -5.14 5.87 -0.45
CA SER A 24 -4.46 6.98 0.20
C SER A 24 -3.60 6.52 1.38
N ILE A 25 -2.52 7.24 1.64
CA ILE A 25 -1.64 7.07 2.79
C ILE A 25 -1.67 8.36 3.58
N ASP A 26 -2.00 8.28 4.87
CA ASP A 26 -2.07 9.44 5.78
C ASP A 26 -2.93 10.58 5.21
N GLY A 27 -3.98 10.22 4.47
CA GLY A 27 -4.89 11.16 3.81
C GLY A 27 -4.46 11.66 2.43
N VAL A 28 -3.24 11.34 1.97
CA VAL A 28 -2.73 11.71 0.65
C VAL A 28 -3.02 10.61 -0.36
N ALA A 29 -3.67 10.96 -1.47
CA ALA A 29 -3.98 10.01 -2.53
C ALA A 29 -2.71 9.50 -3.22
N VAL A 30 -2.65 8.20 -3.48
CA VAL A 30 -1.55 7.57 -4.21
C VAL A 30 -1.88 7.60 -5.70
N HIS A 31 -0.96 8.12 -6.53
CA HIS A 31 -1.15 8.11 -7.97
C HIS A 31 -0.94 6.71 -8.56
N GLN A 32 -1.62 6.42 -9.67
CA GLN A 32 -1.51 5.12 -10.34
C GLN A 32 -0.06 4.78 -10.73
N SER A 33 0.76 5.79 -11.08
CA SER A 33 2.18 5.63 -11.42
C SER A 33 3.05 5.22 -10.24
N GLU A 34 2.56 5.39 -9.01
CA GLU A 34 3.30 5.07 -7.78
C GLU A 34 2.91 3.72 -7.20
N MET A 35 1.84 3.09 -7.72
CA MET A 35 1.29 1.84 -7.19
C MET A 35 2.29 0.68 -7.22
N SER A 36 3.22 0.66 -8.18
CA SER A 36 4.24 -0.39 -8.30
C SER A 36 5.40 -0.26 -7.30
N GLY A 37 5.46 0.82 -6.51
CA GLY A 37 6.53 1.05 -5.56
C GLY A 37 6.58 2.49 -5.08
N LEU A 38 5.83 2.79 -4.01
CA LEU A 38 5.84 4.08 -3.36
C LEU A 38 6.80 4.05 -2.17
N ALA A 39 7.81 4.93 -2.20
CA ALA A 39 8.68 5.15 -1.04
C ALA A 39 7.89 5.91 0.04
N VAL A 40 8.02 5.48 1.29
CA VAL A 40 7.41 6.14 2.46
C VAL A 40 8.47 6.40 3.53
N GLU A 41 8.18 7.30 4.45
CA GLU A 41 9.04 7.48 5.62
C GLU A 41 8.99 6.22 6.53
N PRO A 42 10.03 5.94 7.32
CA PRO A 42 9.94 4.90 8.33
C PRO A 42 9.00 5.34 9.46
N GLY A 43 8.03 4.50 9.81
CA GLY A 43 7.08 4.81 10.87
C GLY A 43 5.72 4.15 10.68
N GLU A 44 4.77 4.54 11.53
CA GLU A 44 3.38 4.13 11.38
C GLU A 44 2.71 4.96 10.27
N HIS A 45 2.10 4.27 9.30
CA HIS A 45 1.28 4.87 8.27
C HIS A 45 -0.14 4.31 8.32
N THR A 46 -1.11 5.16 8.02
CA THR A 46 -2.51 4.77 7.86
C THR A 46 -2.84 4.67 6.38
N LEU A 47 -3.10 3.46 5.92
CA LEU A 47 -3.55 3.16 4.57
C LEU A 47 -5.08 3.16 4.54
N ALA A 48 -5.68 3.85 3.58
CA ALA A 48 -7.12 3.82 3.34
C ALA A 48 -7.41 3.46 1.87
N PHE A 49 -8.40 2.59 1.69
CA PHE A 49 -8.82 2.05 0.41
C PHE A 49 -10.31 2.29 0.22
N ARG A 50 -10.73 2.60 -1.01
CA ARG A 50 -12.15 2.66 -1.39
C ARG A 50 -12.38 2.02 -2.75
N ILE A 51 -13.35 1.13 -2.85
CA ILE A 51 -13.78 0.51 -4.11
C ILE A 51 -15.31 0.44 -4.13
N GLY A 52 -15.94 1.21 -5.03
CA GLY A 52 -17.37 1.48 -4.93
C GLY A 52 -17.72 2.05 -3.55
N ASP A 53 -18.67 1.43 -2.86
CA ASP A 53 -19.10 1.81 -1.51
C ASP A 53 -18.29 1.15 -0.39
N TYR A 54 -17.38 0.23 -0.72
CA TYR A 54 -16.53 -0.42 0.26
C TYR A 54 -15.36 0.48 0.64
N SER A 55 -15.12 0.63 1.94
CA SER A 55 -13.95 1.31 2.47
C SER A 55 -13.21 0.44 3.48
N MET A 56 -11.88 0.49 3.47
CA MET A 56 -11.06 -0.20 4.46
C MET A 56 -9.87 0.66 4.87
N THR A 57 -9.59 0.67 6.18
CA THR A 57 -8.41 1.34 6.75
C THR A 57 -7.53 0.31 7.46
N ARG A 58 -6.21 0.41 7.26
CA ARG A 58 -5.20 -0.43 7.92
C ARG A 58 -4.00 0.41 8.31
N LYS A 59 -3.40 0.10 9.46
CA LYS A 59 -2.11 0.67 9.87
C LYS A 59 -0.99 -0.27 9.45
N VAL A 60 0.13 0.29 9.03
CA VAL A 60 1.37 -0.45 8.75
C VAL A 60 2.53 0.24 9.46
N MET A 61 3.40 -0.53 10.11
CA MET A 61 4.68 -0.06 10.62
C MET A 61 5.75 -0.30 9.56
N ALA A 62 6.11 0.75 8.83
CA ALA A 62 7.09 0.71 7.75
C ALA A 62 8.52 0.80 8.31
N LEU A 63 9.29 -0.28 8.13
CA LEU A 63 10.67 -0.38 8.60
C LEU A 63 11.64 -0.13 7.43
N ARG A 64 12.76 0.55 7.71
CA ARG A 64 13.80 0.83 6.72
C ARG A 64 14.25 -0.45 6.00
N GLY A 65 14.42 -0.34 4.69
CA GLY A 65 14.87 -1.41 3.81
C GLY A 65 13.91 -2.58 3.65
N LYS A 66 12.63 -2.38 3.99
CA LYS A 66 11.57 -3.36 3.73
C LYS A 66 10.69 -2.92 2.57
N THR A 67 10.24 -3.91 1.81
CA THR A 67 9.17 -3.75 0.82
C THR A 67 7.96 -4.50 1.33
N TYR A 68 6.81 -3.83 1.36
CA TYR A 68 5.54 -4.42 1.78
C TYR A 68 4.63 -4.56 0.56
N GLN A 69 4.11 -5.77 0.38
CA GLN A 69 3.05 -6.03 -0.59
C GLN A 69 1.71 -5.76 0.10
N VAL A 70 1.00 -4.73 -0.37
CA VAL A 70 -0.31 -4.34 0.13
C VAL A 70 -1.35 -4.84 -0.86
N VAL A 71 -2.01 -5.93 -0.50
CA VAL A 71 -2.99 -6.61 -1.35
C VAL A 71 -4.39 -6.33 -0.83
N LEU A 72 -5.22 -5.69 -1.65
CA LEU A 72 -6.66 -5.61 -1.47
C LEU A 72 -7.31 -6.65 -2.38
N SER A 73 -7.99 -7.62 -1.77
CA SER A 73 -8.80 -8.61 -2.49
C SER A 73 -10.27 -8.40 -2.18
N VAL A 74 -11.11 -8.45 -3.20
CA VAL A 74 -12.57 -8.51 -3.08
C VAL A 74 -13.01 -9.87 -3.57
N GLU A 75 -13.74 -10.60 -2.73
CA GLU A 75 -14.20 -11.95 -3.03
C GLU A 75 -15.73 -11.97 -3.06
N LEU A 76 -16.31 -12.53 -4.12
CA LEU A 76 -17.74 -12.76 -4.26
C LEU A 76 -17.98 -14.26 -4.38
N ASN A 77 -18.73 -14.81 -3.42
CA ASN A 77 -19.10 -16.22 -3.39
C ASN A 77 -20.60 -16.37 -3.61
N ILE A 78 -21.00 -17.27 -4.52
CA ILE A 78 -22.40 -17.67 -4.72
C ILE A 78 -22.53 -19.12 -4.25
N VAL A 79 -23.33 -19.34 -3.22
CA VAL A 79 -23.59 -20.66 -2.64
C VAL A 79 -25.06 -21.02 -2.79
N THR A 80 -25.33 -22.26 -3.19
CA THR A 80 -26.69 -22.84 -3.19
C THR A 80 -26.79 -23.86 -2.08
N THR A 81 -27.94 -23.90 -1.41
CA THR A 81 -28.32 -25.01 -0.52
C THR A 81 -29.43 -25.83 -1.16
N PRO A 82 -29.52 -27.15 -0.89
CA PRO A 82 -30.61 -28.00 -1.38
C PRO A 82 -31.99 -27.50 -0.98
#